data_AF-A0A9P7YVN9-F1
#
_entry.id   AF-A0A9P7YVN9-F1
#
_cell.length_a   1.000
_cell.length_b   1.000
_cell.length_c   1.000
_cell.angle_alpha   90.00
_cell.angle_beta   90.00
_cell.angle_gamma   90.00
#
_symmetry.space_group_name_H-M   'P 1'
#
loop_
_entity.id
_entity.type
_entity.pdbx_description
1 polymer ?
#
loop_
_entity_poly.entity_id
_entity_poly.type
_entity_poly.pdbx_seq_one_letter_code
_entity_poly.pdbx_strand_id
1 'polypeptide(L)'
;MRSQGMGILEGMAIKAETKLEYPVSNTFCPDGLVSFKTLEEGVRSDGISNDKVMLYDVELFADGALGSLGAALLESYNDKHGVLGAMLISRTELTSVVKQWDQTGWQVNMHAIGYKANHAAINAFEAVLGANCYCLRPQTPEDKKRAAMNSLIPSIHPTHAASDMAHALDRLCPNRLRNSAYRMASFLLPQSHRAQIPTQEQYQSDFPVEPPNPFHGLSAAIAHLHPITGTSPLGLGG
;
A
#
# COMPACT_ATOMS: atom_id res chain seq x y z
N MET A 1 26.90 -17.07 -5.74
CA MET A 1 26.48 -15.97 -6.65
C MET A 1 26.45 -14.69 -5.83
N ARG A 2 27.37 -13.75 -6.08
CA ARG A 2 27.38 -12.45 -5.41
C ARG A 2 26.25 -11.59 -5.97
N SER A 3 25.45 -11.00 -5.09
CA SER A 3 24.30 -10.16 -5.38
C SER A 3 24.72 -8.91 -6.16
N GLN A 4 24.46 -8.87 -7.47
CA GLN A 4 24.71 -7.69 -8.32
C GLN A 4 23.79 -6.49 -8.00
N GLY A 5 22.89 -6.59 -7.01
CA GLY A 5 21.94 -5.52 -6.66
C GLY A 5 22.42 -4.53 -5.59
N MET A 6 23.47 -4.83 -4.81
CA MET A 6 23.86 -3.98 -3.67
C MET A 6 24.76 -2.79 -4.03
N GLY A 7 25.41 -2.80 -5.20
CA GLY A 7 26.34 -1.72 -5.60
C GLY A 7 25.64 -0.39 -5.96
N ILE A 8 24.33 -0.39 -6.14
CA ILE A 8 23.55 0.80 -6.54
C ILE A 8 23.23 1.70 -5.34
N LEU A 9 23.50 1.24 -4.10
CA LEU A 9 23.16 1.96 -2.87
C LEU A 9 24.33 2.77 -2.27
N GLU A 10 25.53 2.73 -2.88
CA GLU A 10 26.67 3.52 -2.40
C GLU A 10 26.41 5.03 -2.53
N GLY A 11 26.33 5.71 -1.39
CA GLY A 11 26.08 7.16 -1.30
C GLY A 11 24.63 7.58 -1.09
N MET A 12 23.67 6.64 -1.03
CA MET A 12 22.28 6.92 -0.67
C MET A 12 22.05 6.79 0.84
N ALA A 13 21.25 7.69 1.43
CA ALA A 13 20.75 7.51 2.79
C ALA A 13 19.77 6.32 2.79
N ILE A 14 20.13 5.23 3.46
CA ILE A 14 19.24 4.09 3.66
C ILE A 14 18.39 4.41 4.88
N LYS A 15 17.12 4.74 4.66
CA LYS A 15 16.09 4.72 5.69
C LYS A 15 15.51 3.31 5.72
N ALA A 16 15.72 2.59 6.83
CA ALA A 16 15.04 1.33 7.07
C ALA A 16 13.76 1.63 7.86
N GLU A 17 12.60 1.46 7.23
CA GLU A 17 11.32 1.38 7.93
C GLU A 17 11.13 -0.08 8.34
N THR A 18 11.22 -0.33 9.65
CA THR A 18 11.05 -1.66 10.22
C THR A 18 9.62 -1.81 10.72
N LYS A 19 8.87 -2.77 10.18
CA LYS A 19 7.53 -3.09 10.66
C LYS A 19 7.63 -4.01 11.87
N LEU A 20 6.98 -3.64 12.96
CA LEU A 20 6.76 -4.57 14.08
C LEU A 20 5.52 -5.40 13.78
N GLU A 21 5.72 -6.70 13.63
CA GLU A 21 4.62 -7.65 13.53
C GLU A 21 4.40 -8.32 14.89
N TYR A 22 3.24 -8.07 15.49
CA TYR A 22 2.83 -8.80 16.69
C TYR A 22 2.42 -10.24 16.34
N PRO A 23 2.51 -11.19 17.29
CA PRO A 23 2.13 -12.59 17.05
C PRO A 23 0.68 -12.77 16.60
N VAL A 24 -0.18 -11.80 16.94
CA VAL A 24 -1.57 -11.73 16.49
C VAL A 24 -1.72 -10.51 15.59
N SER A 25 -1.82 -10.75 14.28
CA SER A 25 -2.07 -9.69 13.30
C SER A 25 -3.36 -8.94 13.63
N ASN A 26 -3.44 -7.67 13.21
CA ASN A 26 -4.65 -6.85 13.35
C ASN A 26 -5.12 -6.59 14.79
N THR A 27 -4.21 -6.56 15.75
CA THR A 27 -4.54 -6.25 17.15
C THR A 27 -3.84 -5.00 17.64
N PHE A 28 -4.42 -4.37 18.67
CA PHE A 28 -3.73 -3.34 19.44
C PHE A 28 -3.00 -4.00 20.60
N CYS A 29 -1.70 -3.73 20.74
CA CYS A 29 -0.89 -4.27 21.83
C CYS A 29 -0.08 -3.14 22.50
N PRO A 30 -0.56 -2.59 23.63
CA PRO A 30 0.09 -1.46 24.28
C PRO A 30 1.41 -1.83 24.99
N ASP A 31 1.61 -3.10 25.35
CA ASP A 31 2.76 -3.53 26.16
C ASP A 31 4.09 -3.47 25.40
N GLY A 32 4.09 -3.64 24.07
CA GLY A 32 5.31 -3.54 23.27
C GLY A 32 5.79 -2.10 23.05
N LEU A 33 4.95 -1.10 23.30
CA LEU A 33 5.27 0.34 23.13
C LEU A 33 6.41 0.82 24.04
N VAL A 34 6.57 0.20 25.22
CA VAL A 34 7.51 0.62 26.26
C VAL A 34 8.98 0.42 25.84
N SER A 35 9.25 -0.52 24.93
CA SER A 35 10.62 -0.87 24.53
C SER A 35 11.25 0.02 23.44
N PHE A 36 10.44 0.82 22.73
CA PHE A 36 10.89 1.54 21.52
C PHE A 36 11.10 3.05 21.72
N LYS A 37 10.61 3.61 22.83
CA LYS A 37 10.74 5.04 23.17
C LYS A 37 12.20 5.49 23.38
N THR A 38 13.16 4.55 23.41
CA THR A 38 14.59 4.81 23.62
C THR A 38 15.33 5.30 22.34
N LEU A 39 14.65 5.39 21.18
CA LEU A 39 15.24 5.91 19.93
C LEU A 39 14.91 7.40 19.66
N GLU A 40 14.11 8.04 20.51
CA GLU A 40 13.59 9.41 20.28
C GLU A 40 14.62 10.54 20.52
N GLU A 41 15.80 10.26 21.10
CA GLU A 41 16.78 11.32 21.43
C GLU A 41 17.44 11.98 20.20
N GLY A 42 17.16 11.53 18.96
CA GLY A 42 17.79 12.02 17.73
C GLY A 42 16.86 12.52 16.60
N VAL A 43 15.53 12.45 16.75
CA VAL A 43 14.59 12.73 15.64
C VAL A 43 14.31 14.23 15.49
N ARG A 44 14.63 14.81 14.33
CA ARG A 44 14.33 16.21 14.01
C ARG A 44 12.83 16.40 13.75
N SER A 45 12.35 17.63 13.88
CA SER A 45 10.94 18.03 13.69
C SER A 45 10.37 17.82 12.28
N ASP A 46 11.22 17.45 11.31
CA ASP A 46 10.85 17.05 9.95
C ASP A 46 10.71 15.53 9.79
N GLY A 47 10.84 14.76 10.88
CA GLY A 47 10.80 13.30 10.86
C GLY A 47 12.07 12.67 10.31
N ILE A 48 13.19 13.41 10.23
CA ILE A 48 14.47 12.90 9.74
C ILE A 48 15.44 12.82 10.91
N SER A 49 15.76 11.60 11.36
CA SER A 49 16.88 11.37 12.26
C SER A 49 18.19 11.21 11.48
N ASN A 50 19.32 11.57 12.09
CA ASN A 50 20.65 11.13 11.64
C ASN A 50 20.89 9.65 11.94
N ASP A 51 19.99 9.01 12.68
CA ASP A 51 19.98 7.59 12.99
C ASP A 51 19.33 6.79 11.86
N LYS A 52 19.93 5.64 11.53
CA LYS A 52 19.61 4.84 10.33
C LYS A 52 18.32 4.02 10.42
N VAL A 53 17.64 4.02 11.57
CA VAL A 53 16.44 3.23 11.83
C VAL A 53 15.43 4.10 12.54
N MET A 54 14.22 4.21 11.97
CA MET A 54 13.09 4.84 12.62
C MET A 54 11.95 3.83 12.73
N LEU A 55 11.31 3.83 13.89
CA LEU A 55 10.17 2.98 14.16
C LEU A 55 9.06 3.88 14.70
N TYR A 56 8.07 4.14 13.85
CA TYR A 56 6.99 5.09 14.13
C TYR A 56 5.64 4.64 13.56
N ASP A 57 5.59 3.45 12.96
CA ASP A 57 4.39 2.94 12.31
C ASP A 57 4.07 1.49 12.65
N VAL A 58 2.81 1.14 12.48
CA VAL A 58 2.25 -0.21 12.58
C VAL A 58 1.55 -0.57 11.28
N GLU A 59 1.59 -1.85 10.91
CA GLU A 59 0.91 -2.36 9.72
C GLU A 59 -0.30 -3.21 10.11
N LEU A 60 -1.43 -2.95 9.46
CA LEU A 60 -2.66 -3.74 9.56
C LEU A 60 -2.99 -4.37 8.20
N PHE A 61 -3.66 -5.51 8.20
CA PHE A 61 -4.07 -6.24 7.01
C PHE A 61 -5.59 -6.33 6.93
N ALA A 62 -6.21 -5.60 6.00
CA ALA A 62 -7.66 -5.63 5.83
C ALA A 62 -8.15 -6.88 5.07
N ASP A 63 -7.37 -7.39 4.11
CA ASP A 63 -7.69 -8.57 3.31
C ASP A 63 -6.43 -9.32 2.82
N GLY A 64 -6.63 -10.40 2.05
CA GLY A 64 -5.55 -11.17 1.44
C GLY A 64 -5.14 -10.66 0.05
N ALA A 65 -4.45 -11.51 -0.72
CA ALA A 65 -3.96 -11.17 -2.06
C ALA A 65 -4.92 -11.59 -3.18
N LEU A 66 -4.92 -10.85 -4.30
CA LEU A 66 -5.76 -11.13 -5.47
C LEU A 66 -5.46 -12.51 -6.08
N GLY A 67 -4.18 -12.87 -6.22
CA GLY A 67 -3.75 -14.18 -6.76
C GLY A 67 -4.29 -15.36 -5.95
N SER A 68 -4.31 -15.22 -4.62
CA SER A 68 -4.79 -16.24 -3.67
C SER A 68 -6.32 -16.30 -3.50
N LEU A 69 -7.08 -15.46 -4.21
CA LEU A 69 -8.53 -15.24 -3.98
C LEU A 69 -8.87 -14.66 -2.60
N GLY A 70 -7.87 -14.16 -1.86
CA GLY A 70 -8.04 -13.60 -0.52
C GLY A 70 -8.50 -12.15 -0.51
N ALA A 71 -8.26 -11.39 -1.58
CA ALA A 71 -8.66 -9.99 -1.65
C ALA A 71 -10.19 -9.85 -1.60
N ALA A 72 -10.69 -8.95 -0.76
CA ALA A 72 -12.11 -8.77 -0.49
C ALA A 72 -12.77 -7.89 -1.55
N LEU A 73 -13.54 -8.51 -2.46
CA LEU A 73 -14.22 -7.84 -3.55
C LEU A 73 -15.68 -7.50 -3.20
N LEU A 74 -16.26 -6.55 -3.95
CA LEU A 74 -17.70 -6.24 -3.89
C LEU A 74 -18.53 -7.21 -4.75
N GLU A 75 -17.91 -7.77 -5.78
CA GLU A 75 -18.49 -8.70 -6.74
C GLU A 75 -17.62 -9.95 -6.84
N SER A 76 -18.19 -11.05 -7.33
CA SER A 76 -17.44 -12.31 -7.43
C SER A 76 -16.18 -12.19 -8.30
N TYR A 77 -15.18 -12.99 -7.98
CA TYR A 77 -14.07 -13.27 -8.89
C TYR A 77 -14.63 -13.77 -10.22
N ASN A 78 -14.08 -13.28 -11.33
CA ASN A 78 -14.58 -13.57 -12.67
C ASN A 78 -14.37 -15.05 -13.03
N ASP A 79 -13.24 -15.62 -12.66
CA ASP A 79 -12.89 -17.02 -12.88
C ASP A 79 -13.34 -17.95 -11.73
N LYS A 80 -13.99 -17.42 -10.69
CA LYS A 80 -14.53 -18.20 -9.57
C LYS A 80 -15.79 -17.57 -8.98
N HIS A 81 -16.92 -17.88 -9.62
CA HIS A 81 -18.24 -17.40 -9.20
C HIS A 81 -18.57 -17.77 -7.74
N GLY A 82 -19.23 -16.85 -7.03
CA GLY A 82 -19.61 -17.03 -5.63
C GLY A 82 -18.48 -16.78 -4.62
N VAL A 83 -17.23 -16.65 -5.08
CA VAL A 83 -16.10 -16.28 -4.22
C VAL A 83 -15.92 -14.77 -4.23
N LEU A 84 -15.81 -14.16 -3.05
CA LEU A 84 -15.64 -12.72 -2.85
C LEU A 84 -14.34 -12.37 -2.12
N GLY A 85 -13.53 -13.37 -1.75
CA GLY A 85 -12.47 -13.21 -0.77
C GLY A 85 -13.02 -12.88 0.61
N ALA A 86 -12.17 -12.41 1.51
CA ALA A 86 -12.55 -12.19 2.90
C ALA A 86 -11.83 -10.99 3.51
N MET A 87 -12.55 -10.26 4.37
CA MET A 87 -11.91 -9.34 5.29
C MET A 87 -11.19 -10.17 6.37
N LEU A 88 -9.93 -9.84 6.66
CA LEU A 88 -9.16 -10.47 7.75
C LEU A 88 -9.51 -9.90 9.12
N ILE A 89 -10.18 -8.75 9.14
CA ILE A 89 -10.64 -8.04 10.33
C ILE A 89 -12.02 -7.42 10.03
N SER A 90 -12.93 -7.47 11.00
CA SER A 90 -14.27 -6.89 10.81
C SER A 90 -14.19 -5.36 10.67
N ARG A 91 -15.13 -4.74 9.95
CA ARG A 91 -15.13 -3.28 9.73
C ARG A 91 -15.12 -2.48 11.04
N THR A 92 -15.91 -2.92 12.01
CA THR A 92 -16.03 -2.30 13.34
C THR A 92 -14.74 -2.43 14.14
N GLU A 93 -14.11 -3.60 14.09
CA GLU A 93 -12.85 -3.86 14.77
C GLU A 93 -11.68 -3.12 14.11
N LEU A 94 -11.67 -3.04 12.77
CA LEU A 94 -10.69 -2.27 12.01
C LEU A 94 -10.67 -0.82 12.45
N THR A 95 -11.83 -0.16 12.49
CA THR A 95 -11.96 1.21 13.00
C THR A 95 -11.51 1.31 14.46
N SER A 96 -11.84 0.33 15.29
CA SER A 96 -11.44 0.32 16.70
C SER A 96 -9.93 0.20 16.88
N VAL A 97 -9.25 -0.66 16.12
CA VAL A 97 -7.80 -0.88 16.20
C VAL A 97 -7.04 0.32 15.63
N VAL A 98 -7.49 0.88 14.50
CA VAL A 98 -6.94 2.14 13.96
C VAL A 98 -7.01 3.25 15.01
N LYS A 99 -8.17 3.40 15.67
CA LYS A 99 -8.34 4.41 16.72
C LYS A 99 -7.39 4.22 17.90
N GLN A 100 -7.19 2.98 18.33
CA GLN A 100 -6.31 2.68 19.47
C GLN A 100 -4.86 3.02 19.14
N TRP A 101 -4.38 2.67 17.94
CA TRP A 101 -3.02 3.01 17.51
C TRP A 101 -2.82 4.52 17.30
N ASP A 102 -3.77 5.19 16.66
CA ASP A 102 -3.74 6.65 16.46
C ASP A 102 -3.63 7.41 17.80
N GLN A 103 -4.38 6.98 18.82
CA GLN A 103 -4.33 7.57 20.17
C GLN A 103 -2.96 7.44 20.87
N THR A 104 -2.08 6.56 20.39
CA THR A 104 -0.71 6.40 20.90
C THR A 104 0.32 7.23 20.14
N GLY A 105 -0.08 7.95 19.08
CA GLY A 105 0.80 8.74 18.23
C GLY A 105 1.55 7.94 17.17
N TRP A 106 1.21 6.65 16.98
CA TRP A 106 1.79 5.81 15.92
C TRP A 106 1.08 6.02 14.59
N GLN A 107 1.84 6.04 13.50
CA GLN A 107 1.27 6.00 12.17
C GLN A 107 0.69 4.62 11.88
N VAL A 108 -0.52 4.56 11.36
CA VAL A 108 -1.13 3.29 10.92
C VAL A 108 -1.01 3.16 9.41
N ASN A 109 -0.36 2.09 8.98
CA ASN A 109 -0.31 1.63 7.60
C ASN A 109 -1.30 0.46 7.43
N MET A 110 -1.90 0.33 6.25
CA MET A 110 -2.89 -0.72 6.02
C MET A 110 -2.79 -1.34 4.63
N HIS A 111 -2.54 -2.63 4.60
CA HIS A 111 -2.68 -3.49 3.44
C HIS A 111 -4.16 -3.68 3.10
N ALA A 112 -4.55 -3.23 1.90
CA ALA A 112 -5.88 -3.42 1.35
C ALA A 112 -5.82 -3.57 -0.19
N ILE A 113 -6.13 -4.76 -0.71
CA ILE A 113 -6.09 -5.02 -2.15
C ILE A 113 -7.47 -4.90 -2.79
N GLY A 114 -8.45 -5.61 -2.25
CA GLY A 114 -9.81 -5.66 -2.78
C GLY A 114 -10.58 -4.37 -2.54
N TYR A 115 -11.65 -4.15 -3.33
CA TYR A 115 -12.46 -2.93 -3.21
C TYR A 115 -13.14 -2.82 -1.84
N LYS A 116 -13.66 -3.94 -1.32
CA LYS A 116 -14.34 -3.96 -0.03
C LYS A 116 -13.38 -3.63 1.10
N ALA A 117 -12.16 -4.14 1.02
CA ALA A 117 -11.09 -3.82 1.97
C ALA A 117 -10.69 -2.35 1.88
N ASN A 118 -10.42 -1.83 0.67
CA ASN A 118 -10.07 -0.42 0.49
C ASN A 118 -11.14 0.53 0.99
N HIS A 119 -12.40 0.25 0.70
CA HIS A 119 -13.51 1.06 1.18
C HIS A 119 -13.62 1.00 2.71
N ALA A 120 -13.49 -0.17 3.32
CA ALA A 120 -13.50 -0.32 4.78
C ALA A 120 -12.34 0.42 5.44
N ALA A 121 -11.16 0.37 4.82
CA ALA A 121 -9.96 1.03 5.28
C ALA A 121 -10.16 2.56 5.27
N ILE A 122 -10.66 3.13 4.16
CA ILE A 122 -10.94 4.57 4.05
C ILE A 122 -11.95 5.01 5.11
N ASN A 123 -13.02 4.22 5.29
CA ASN A 123 -14.03 4.50 6.31
C ASN A 123 -13.41 4.49 7.73
N ALA A 124 -12.50 3.56 8.01
CA ALA A 124 -11.83 3.49 9.31
C ALA A 124 -10.94 4.71 9.56
N PHE A 125 -10.14 5.09 8.57
CA PHE A 125 -9.29 6.27 8.66
C PHE A 125 -10.11 7.57 8.79
N GLU A 126 -11.13 7.76 7.96
CA GLU A 126 -12.03 8.92 8.06
C GLU A 126 -12.72 9.04 9.43
N ALA A 127 -13.14 7.91 10.00
CA ALA A 127 -13.83 7.89 11.29
C ALA A 127 -12.91 8.26 12.47
N VAL A 128 -11.61 8.02 12.35
CA VAL A 128 -10.63 8.27 13.41
C VAL A 128 -10.00 9.66 13.27
N LEU A 129 -9.61 10.00 12.05
CA LEU A 129 -8.75 11.14 11.76
C LEU A 129 -9.50 12.42 11.38
N GLY A 130 -10.79 12.31 11.01
CA GLY A 130 -11.50 13.42 10.37
C GLY A 130 -10.75 13.89 9.11
N ALA A 131 -10.56 15.20 8.95
CA ALA A 131 -9.87 15.79 7.79
C ALA A 131 -8.33 15.61 7.79
N ASN A 132 -7.73 14.82 8.70
CA ASN A 132 -6.28 14.73 8.86
C ASN A 132 -5.71 13.27 8.85
N CYS A 133 -5.55 12.65 7.66
CA CYS A 133 -4.37 11.84 7.20
C CYS A 133 -3.94 10.53 7.96
N TYR A 134 -3.71 9.31 7.38
CA TYR A 134 -2.63 8.83 6.47
C TYR A 134 -2.86 7.39 5.89
N CYS A 135 -2.10 7.04 4.82
CA CYS A 135 -1.82 5.74 4.13
C CYS A 135 -2.90 4.73 3.65
N LEU A 136 -3.26 4.71 2.34
CA LEU A 136 -4.17 3.70 1.71
C LEU A 136 -4.10 3.59 0.17
N ARG A 137 -4.48 2.45 -0.44
CA ARG A 137 -4.55 2.24 -1.92
C ARG A 137 -5.99 2.21 -2.53
N PRO A 138 -6.71 3.34 -2.64
CA PRO A 138 -8.06 3.39 -3.19
C PRO A 138 -8.22 2.78 -4.59
N GLN A 139 -9.25 1.95 -4.79
CA GLN A 139 -9.50 1.32 -6.09
C GLN A 139 -10.65 1.98 -6.86
N THR A 140 -11.65 2.55 -6.18
CA THR A 140 -12.81 3.18 -6.83
C THR A 140 -12.57 4.69 -7.07
N PRO A 141 -13.20 5.32 -8.08
CA PRO A 141 -13.08 6.76 -8.30
C PRO A 141 -13.49 7.60 -7.08
N GLU A 142 -14.53 7.17 -6.38
CA GLU A 142 -15.04 7.86 -5.19
C GLU A 142 -14.06 7.74 -4.01
N ASP A 143 -13.54 6.55 -3.79
CA ASP A 143 -12.52 6.29 -2.77
C ASP A 143 -11.21 7.04 -3.06
N LYS A 144 -10.82 7.18 -4.33
CA LYS A 144 -9.67 8.00 -4.74
C LYS A 144 -9.86 9.46 -4.40
N LYS A 145 -11.06 10.00 -4.68
CA LYS A 145 -11.42 11.36 -4.32
C LYS A 145 -11.38 11.55 -2.81
N ARG A 146 -11.96 10.62 -2.05
CA ARG A 146 -11.95 10.63 -0.58
C ARG A 146 -10.54 10.58 -0.01
N ALA A 147 -9.69 9.70 -0.53
CA ALA A 147 -8.30 9.63 -0.14
C ALA A 147 -7.54 10.94 -0.38
N ALA A 148 -7.71 11.56 -1.55
CA ALA A 148 -7.11 12.86 -1.84
C ALA A 148 -7.64 13.97 -0.91
N MET A 149 -8.92 13.94 -0.54
CA MET A 149 -9.53 14.94 0.36
C MET A 149 -9.10 14.76 1.82
N ASN A 150 -8.80 13.53 2.25
CA ASN A 150 -8.42 13.21 3.62
C ASN A 150 -6.90 12.99 3.79
N SER A 151 -6.12 13.41 2.79
CA SER A 151 -4.65 13.31 2.74
C SER A 151 -4.09 11.87 2.87
N LEU A 152 -4.89 10.84 2.59
CA LEU A 152 -4.42 9.45 2.61
C LEU A 152 -3.33 9.22 1.56
N ILE A 153 -2.21 8.61 1.97
CA ILE A 153 -1.02 8.36 1.14
C ILE A 153 -1.11 6.99 0.47
N PRO A 154 -1.39 6.89 -0.84
CA PRO A 154 -1.28 5.60 -1.52
C PRO A 154 0.16 5.11 -1.58
N SER A 155 0.44 4.05 -0.80
CA SER A 155 1.59 3.18 -1.01
C SER A 155 1.23 2.14 -2.08
N ILE A 156 1.86 2.24 -3.23
CA ILE A 156 1.60 1.38 -4.39
C ILE A 156 2.86 0.63 -4.75
N HIS A 157 2.70 -0.63 -5.15
CA HIS A 157 3.80 -1.48 -5.59
C HIS A 157 3.69 -1.70 -7.11
N PRO A 158 4.39 -0.91 -7.95
CA PRO A 158 4.15 -0.95 -9.40
C PRO A 158 4.53 -2.28 -10.06
N THR A 159 5.54 -2.98 -9.52
CA THR A 159 5.99 -4.29 -10.01
C THR A 159 4.87 -5.33 -10.00
N HIS A 160 3.94 -5.27 -9.04
CA HIS A 160 2.74 -6.11 -9.04
C HIS A 160 1.84 -5.92 -10.26
N ALA A 161 1.80 -4.72 -10.85
CA ALA A 161 1.06 -4.52 -12.10
C ALA A 161 1.61 -5.39 -13.23
N ALA A 162 2.91 -5.71 -13.15
CA ALA A 162 3.63 -6.46 -14.15
C ALA A 162 3.71 -7.97 -13.84
N SER A 163 3.80 -8.38 -12.57
CA SER A 163 3.82 -9.80 -12.19
C SER A 163 2.41 -10.41 -12.12
N ASP A 164 1.43 -9.67 -11.58
CA ASP A 164 0.05 -10.14 -11.40
C ASP A 164 -0.82 -9.94 -12.64
N MET A 165 -0.31 -9.38 -13.73
CA MET A 165 -1.09 -8.98 -14.92
C MET A 165 -2.04 -10.09 -15.44
N ALA A 166 -1.58 -11.34 -15.51
CA ALA A 166 -2.38 -12.47 -15.96
C ALA A 166 -3.47 -12.82 -14.94
N HIS A 167 -3.10 -12.95 -13.66
CA HIS A 167 -4.06 -13.19 -12.59
C HIS A 167 -5.11 -12.07 -12.50
N ALA A 168 -4.70 -10.82 -12.59
CA ALA A 168 -5.61 -9.68 -12.55
C ALA A 168 -6.61 -9.71 -13.70
N LEU A 169 -6.18 -10.10 -14.91
CA LEU A 169 -7.05 -10.28 -16.07
C LEU A 169 -8.10 -11.37 -15.82
N ASP A 170 -7.66 -12.54 -15.35
CA ASP A 170 -8.54 -13.69 -15.08
C ASP A 170 -9.52 -13.41 -13.93
N ARG A 171 -9.03 -12.83 -12.83
CA ARG A 171 -9.78 -12.54 -11.60
C ARG A 171 -10.79 -11.41 -11.80
N LEU A 172 -10.41 -10.36 -12.52
CA LEU A 172 -11.22 -9.13 -12.63
C LEU A 172 -11.98 -9.01 -13.95
N CYS A 173 -11.70 -9.80 -14.98
CA CYS A 173 -12.16 -9.57 -16.35
C CYS A 173 -11.63 -8.24 -16.95
N PRO A 174 -11.57 -8.13 -18.30
CA PRO A 174 -10.98 -6.96 -18.96
C PRO A 174 -11.61 -5.63 -18.56
N ASN A 175 -12.93 -5.61 -18.37
CA ASN A 175 -13.66 -4.38 -18.07
C ASN A 175 -13.38 -3.89 -16.64
N ARG A 176 -13.41 -4.75 -15.61
CA ARG A 176 -13.11 -4.29 -14.25
C ARG A 176 -11.63 -3.96 -14.12
N LEU A 177 -10.73 -4.79 -14.68
CA LEU A 177 -9.29 -4.53 -14.68
C LEU A 177 -8.96 -3.12 -15.18
N ARG A 178 -9.43 -2.78 -16.40
CA ARG A 178 -9.19 -1.46 -17.03
C ARG A 178 -9.64 -0.28 -16.16
N ASN A 179 -10.72 -0.45 -15.42
CA ASN A 179 -11.35 0.64 -14.70
C ASN A 179 -10.86 0.80 -13.25
N SER A 180 -10.06 -0.13 -12.72
CA SER A 180 -9.79 -0.18 -11.29
C SER A 180 -8.35 -0.47 -10.87
N ALA A 181 -7.77 -1.60 -11.30
CA ALA A 181 -6.53 -2.09 -10.72
C ALA A 181 -5.32 -1.40 -11.34
N TYR A 182 -4.29 -1.17 -10.52
CA TYR A 182 -3.00 -0.61 -10.94
C TYR A 182 -3.08 0.74 -11.67
N ARG A 183 -4.14 1.52 -11.46
CA ARG A 183 -4.34 2.85 -12.07
C ARG A 183 -3.55 3.96 -11.34
N MET A 184 -2.23 3.80 -11.23
CA MET A 184 -1.33 4.74 -10.52
C MET A 184 -1.51 6.18 -11.00
N ALA A 185 -1.48 6.41 -12.32
CA ALA A 185 -1.66 7.73 -12.91
C ALA A 185 -2.98 8.44 -12.53
N SER A 186 -4.01 7.71 -12.09
CA SER A 186 -5.28 8.30 -11.67
C SER A 186 -5.24 9.04 -10.33
N PHE A 187 -4.15 8.88 -9.57
CA PHE A 187 -3.90 9.62 -8.33
C PHE A 187 -3.13 10.94 -8.56
N LEU A 188 -2.55 11.12 -9.75
CA LEU A 188 -1.85 12.36 -10.11
C LEU A 188 -2.86 13.51 -10.25
N LEU A 189 -2.83 14.46 -9.32
CA LEU A 189 -3.61 15.69 -9.41
C LEU A 189 -3.18 16.55 -10.62
N PRO A 190 -4.11 17.35 -11.20
CA PRO A 190 -3.76 18.38 -12.17
C PRO A 190 -2.66 19.30 -11.63
N GLN A 191 -1.76 19.76 -12.49
CA GLN A 191 -0.62 20.61 -12.10
C GLN A 191 -1.02 21.83 -11.25
N SER A 192 -2.22 22.40 -11.47
CA SER A 192 -2.76 23.52 -10.70
C SER A 192 -3.02 23.20 -9.22
N HIS A 193 -3.23 21.93 -8.87
CA HIS A 193 -3.51 21.48 -7.50
C HIS A 193 -2.31 20.79 -6.83
N ARG A 194 -1.26 20.45 -7.58
CA ARG A 194 -0.03 19.80 -7.06
C ARG A 194 0.71 20.63 -6.00
N ALA A 195 0.58 21.96 -6.04
CA ALA A 195 1.25 22.85 -5.08
C ALA A 195 0.52 22.98 -3.74
N GLN A 196 -0.76 22.58 -3.65
CA GLN A 196 -1.61 22.82 -2.48
C GLN A 196 -1.89 21.55 -1.66
N ILE A 197 -1.85 20.39 -2.30
CA ILE A 197 -1.96 19.09 -1.62
C ILE A 197 -0.81 18.24 -2.15
N PRO A 198 0.21 17.93 -1.32
CA PRO A 198 1.19 16.93 -1.65
C PRO A 198 0.44 15.60 -1.77
N THR A 199 0.04 15.22 -2.98
CA THR A 199 -0.32 13.83 -3.24
C THR A 199 0.98 13.06 -3.22
N GLN A 200 1.38 12.67 -2.00
CA GLN A 200 2.52 11.81 -1.76
C GLN A 200 2.06 10.39 -2.11
N GLU A 201 2.06 10.05 -3.40
CA GLU A 201 2.14 8.65 -3.77
C GLU A 201 3.51 8.14 -3.33
N GLN A 202 3.54 7.00 -2.65
CA GLN A 202 4.78 6.28 -2.37
C GLN A 202 4.81 5.04 -3.24
N TYR A 203 5.95 4.82 -3.90
CA TYR A 203 6.18 3.59 -4.65
C TYR A 203 7.19 2.71 -3.91
N GLN A 204 6.79 1.47 -3.67
CA GLN A 204 7.59 0.47 -2.96
C GLN A 204 7.71 -0.80 -3.82
N SER A 205 8.65 -1.67 -3.48
CA SER A 205 8.79 -2.96 -4.19
C SER A 205 7.84 -4.02 -3.64
N ASP A 206 7.59 -4.07 -2.34
CA ASP A 206 7.06 -5.24 -1.62
C ASP A 206 8.07 -6.41 -1.57
N PHE A 207 9.36 -6.10 -1.44
CA PHE A 207 10.38 -7.13 -1.23
C PHE A 207 10.10 -7.90 0.08
N PRO A 208 10.20 -9.25 0.10
CA PRO A 208 10.79 -10.10 -0.93
C PRO A 208 9.81 -10.69 -1.95
N VAL A 209 8.53 -10.30 -1.94
CA VAL A 209 7.54 -10.79 -2.92
C VAL A 209 7.96 -10.37 -4.33
N GLU A 210 8.39 -9.12 -4.47
CA GLU A 210 8.91 -8.56 -5.72
C GLU A 210 10.38 -8.14 -5.62
N PRO A 211 11.10 -8.02 -6.75
CA PRO A 211 12.50 -7.59 -6.75
C PRO A 211 12.67 -6.17 -6.17
N PRO A 212 13.74 -5.89 -5.40
CA PRO A 212 13.95 -4.60 -4.76
C PRO A 212 14.50 -3.52 -5.70
N ASN A 213 14.64 -3.82 -7.00
CA ASN A 213 15.25 -2.92 -7.98
C ASN A 213 14.29 -1.74 -8.28
N PRO A 214 14.62 -0.49 -7.91
CA PRO A 214 13.73 0.65 -8.13
C PRO A 214 13.46 0.92 -9.61
N PHE A 215 14.37 0.54 -10.52
CA PHE A 215 14.16 0.69 -11.96
C PHE A 215 13.09 -0.26 -12.50
N HIS A 216 12.90 -1.43 -11.88
CA HIS A 216 11.79 -2.30 -12.23
C HIS A 216 10.46 -1.67 -11.81
N GLY A 217 10.40 -1.08 -10.61
CA GLY A 217 9.24 -0.31 -10.16
C GLY A 217 8.91 0.86 -11.09
N LEU A 218 9.91 1.67 -11.46
CA LEU A 218 9.73 2.78 -12.39
C LEU A 218 9.24 2.31 -13.77
N SER A 219 9.87 1.27 -14.31
CA SER A 219 9.47 0.69 -15.60
C SER A 219 8.02 0.18 -15.56
N ALA A 220 7.64 -0.56 -14.52
CA ALA A 220 6.30 -1.09 -14.35
C ALA A 220 5.24 0.02 -14.14
N ALA A 221 5.58 1.11 -13.44
CA ALA A 221 4.69 2.25 -13.24
C ALA A 221 4.38 3.01 -14.53
N ILE A 222 5.33 3.05 -15.47
CA ILE A 222 5.19 3.77 -16.74
C ILE A 222 4.60 2.88 -17.84
N ALA A 223 5.18 1.70 -18.02
CA ALA A 223 4.88 0.83 -19.15
C ALA A 223 3.80 -0.22 -18.83
N HIS A 224 3.62 -0.59 -17.56
CA HIS A 224 2.81 -1.75 -17.14
C HIS A 224 3.19 -3.07 -17.83
N LEU A 225 4.47 -3.22 -18.17
CA LEU A 225 5.03 -4.41 -18.81
C LEU A 225 5.96 -5.13 -17.84
N HIS A 226 6.14 -6.43 -18.07
CA HIS A 226 7.14 -7.20 -17.33
C HIS A 226 8.53 -6.56 -17.50
N PRO A 227 9.22 -6.19 -16.40
CA PRO A 227 10.38 -5.28 -16.44
C PRO A 227 11.62 -5.89 -17.13
N ILE A 228 11.65 -7.22 -17.28
CA ILE A 228 12.77 -7.93 -17.94
C ILE A 228 12.44 -8.24 -19.40
N THR A 229 11.20 -8.62 -19.71
CA THR A 229 10.83 -9.14 -21.05
C THR A 229 10.11 -8.11 -21.90
N GLY A 230 9.56 -7.04 -21.32
CA GLY A 230 8.79 -6.02 -22.05
C GLY A 230 7.44 -6.53 -22.59
N THR A 231 6.86 -7.55 -21.96
CA THR A 231 5.62 -8.21 -22.43
C THR A 231 4.46 -8.01 -21.45
N SER A 232 3.23 -8.08 -21.98
CA SER A 232 1.95 -8.21 -21.25
C SER A 232 1.26 -9.54 -21.63
N PRO A 233 0.13 -9.94 -20.98
CA PRO A 233 -0.63 -11.11 -21.41
C PRO A 233 -1.29 -10.91 -22.80
N LEU A 234 -1.33 -9.67 -23.30
CA LEU A 234 -1.83 -9.33 -24.63
C LEU A 234 -0.70 -9.26 -25.68
N GLY A 235 0.57 -9.41 -25.29
CA GLY A 235 1.72 -9.47 -26.19
C GLY A 235 2.78 -8.39 -25.92
N LEU A 236 3.60 -8.08 -26.94
CA LEU A 236 4.62 -7.02 -26.86
C LEU A 236 3.96 -5.64 -26.89
N GLY A 237 4.32 -4.78 -25.95
CA GLY A 237 3.92 -3.37 -25.95
C GLY A 237 2.61 -3.04 -25.23
N GLY A 238 1.90 -4.02 -24.68
CA GLY A 238 0.75 -3.78 -23.80
C GLY A 238 -0.58 -4.21 -24.39
#